data_AF-A0A327KSZ4-F1
#
_entry.id   AF-A0A327KSZ4-F1
#
_cell.length_a   1.000
_cell.length_b   1.000
_cell.length_c   1.000
_cell.angle_alpha   90.00
_cell.angle_beta   90.00
_cell.angle_gamma   90.00
#
_symmetry.space_group_name_H-M   'P 1'
#
loop_
_entity.id
_entity.type
_entity.pdbx_description
1 polymer ?
#
loop_
_entity_poly.entity_id
_entity_poly.type
_entity_poly.pdbx_seq_one_letter_code
_entity_poly.pdbx_strand_id
1 'polypeptide(L)'
;MRTTTVSVTQEVSITIDRKKFTPDFMAEYRASFYPFDTIERHIEHIAQLYARGLVDKYTTFIEGYGDLREMGISLGSKEVVSMECLPNMNG
;
A
#
# COMPACT_ATOMS: atom_id res chain seq x y z
N MET A 1 -8.29 -32.61 -8.73
CA MET A 1 -8.13 -31.17 -8.47
C MET A 1 -6.74 -30.74 -8.94
N ARG A 2 -6.60 -29.58 -9.56
CA ARG A 2 -5.31 -29.02 -9.99
C ARG A 2 -5.10 -27.69 -9.27
N THR A 3 -4.01 -27.57 -8.53
CA THR A 3 -3.54 -26.31 -7.96
C THR A 3 -2.46 -25.75 -8.88
N THR A 4 -2.45 -24.44 -9.11
CA THR A 4 -1.41 -23.75 -9.87
C THR A 4 -1.17 -22.41 -9.20
N THR A 5 0.09 -22.06 -9.00
CA THR A 5 0.47 -20.77 -8.42
C THR A 5 0.67 -19.77 -9.54
N VAL A 6 0.16 -18.55 -9.38
CA VAL A 6 0.36 -17.46 -10.32
C VAL A 6 1.08 -16.34 -9.58
N SER A 7 2.20 -15.88 -10.14
CA SER A 7 2.87 -14.66 -9.69
C SER A 7 2.24 -13.45 -10.36
N VAL A 8 2.03 -12.38 -9.60
CA VAL A 8 1.45 -11.12 -10.09
C VAL A 8 2.32 -9.97 -9.61
N THR A 9 2.78 -9.13 -10.54
CA THR A 9 3.47 -7.88 -10.24
C THR A 9 2.57 -6.71 -10.59
N GLN A 10 2.41 -5.79 -9.66
CA GLN A 10 1.64 -4.56 -9.85
C GLN A 10 2.52 -3.33 -9.59
N GLU A 11 2.34 -2.31 -10.42
CA GLU A 11 2.85 -0.97 -10.16
C GLU A 11 1.72 -0.09 -9.64
N VAL A 12 2.00 0.64 -8.57
CA VAL A 12 1.03 1.52 -7.89
C VAL A 12 1.65 2.90 -7.75
N SER A 13 0.95 3.91 -8.26
CA SER A 13 1.36 5.31 -8.13
C SER A 13 0.71 5.93 -6.89
N ILE A 14 1.52 6.51 -6.02
CA ILE A 14 1.08 7.22 -4.81
C ILE A 14 1.79 8.56 -4.76
N THR A 15 1.02 9.63 -4.49
CA THR A 15 1.57 10.94 -4.15
C THR A 15 1.34 11.20 -2.66
N ILE A 16 2.38 11.69 -1.97
CA ILE A 16 2.28 12.10 -0.57
C ILE A 16 2.91 13.48 -0.34
N ASP A 17 2.38 14.25 0.60
CA ASP A 17 3.07 15.37 1.21
C ASP A 17 3.93 14.90 2.39
N ARG A 18 5.25 14.77 2.17
CA ARG A 18 6.20 14.31 3.20
C ARG A 18 6.20 15.20 4.46
N LYS A 19 5.74 16.45 4.38
CA LYS A 19 5.67 17.35 5.55
C LYS A 19 4.58 16.93 6.55
N LYS A 20 3.59 16.16 6.11
CA LYS A 20 2.51 15.62 6.97
C LYS A 20 2.96 14.42 7.80
N PHE A 21 4.04 13.76 7.40
CA PHE A 21 4.66 12.66 8.13
C PHE A 21 5.67 13.21 9.15
N THR A 22 5.15 13.98 10.12
CA THR A 22 5.97 14.58 11.18
C THR A 22 6.52 13.50 12.13
N PRO A 23 7.61 13.76 12.87
CA PRO A 23 8.12 12.83 13.86
C PRO A 23 7.06 12.37 14.88
N ASP A 24 6.17 13.29 15.30
CA ASP A 24 5.08 13.00 16.24
C ASP A 24 4.04 12.08 15.61
N PHE A 25 3.59 12.36 14.39
CA PHE A 25 2.67 11.48 13.67
C PHE A 25 3.27 10.08 13.49
N MET A 26 4.53 10.00 13.04
CA MET A 26 5.23 8.72 12.86
C MET A 26 5.35 7.96 14.18
N ALA A 27 5.55 8.67 15.29
CA ALA A 27 5.62 8.10 16.63
C ALA A 27 4.29 7.57 17.15
N GLU A 28 3.21 8.31 16.96
CA GLU A 28 1.89 7.89 17.34
C GLU A 28 1.41 6.70 16.49
N TYR A 29 1.64 6.77 15.18
CA TYR A 29 1.28 5.71 14.26
C TYR A 29 1.97 4.39 14.64
N ARG A 30 3.30 4.42 14.87
CA ARG A 30 4.05 3.20 15.21
C ARG A 30 3.67 2.59 16.54
N ALA A 31 3.20 3.43 17.48
CA ALA A 31 2.72 2.97 18.78
C ALA A 31 1.33 2.33 18.72
N SER A 32 0.51 2.74 17.75
CA SER A 32 -0.91 2.37 17.69
C SER A 32 -1.26 1.36 16.59
N PHE A 33 -0.51 1.33 15.49
CA PHE A 33 -0.82 0.55 14.30
C PHE A 33 0.31 -0.42 13.94
N TYR A 34 1.25 0.01 13.10
CA TYR A 34 2.35 -0.83 12.62
C TYR A 34 3.70 -0.16 12.91
N PRO A 35 4.75 -0.93 13.28
CA PRO A 35 6.05 -0.40 13.66
C PRO A 35 6.85 0.11 12.44
N PHE A 36 6.37 1.18 11.81
CA PHE A 36 6.99 1.80 10.65
C PHE A 36 7.87 2.97 11.09
N ASP A 37 9.16 2.85 10.79
CA ASP A 37 10.15 3.87 11.16
C ASP A 37 10.48 4.83 10.02
N THR A 38 10.00 4.56 8.80
CA THR A 38 10.28 5.37 7.62
C THR A 38 9.02 5.65 6.82
N ILE A 39 8.98 6.82 6.18
CA ILE A 39 7.87 7.23 5.29
C ILE A 39 7.66 6.18 4.20
N GLU A 40 8.73 5.58 3.68
CA GLU A 40 8.68 4.57 2.64
C GLU A 40 7.86 3.33 3.07
N ARG A 41 7.94 2.90 4.34
CA ARG A 41 7.09 1.82 4.87
C ARG A 41 5.61 2.20 4.90
N HIS A 42 5.30 3.46 5.18
CA HIS A 42 3.92 3.93 5.08
C HIS A 42 3.41 3.94 3.64
N ILE A 43 4.26 4.35 2.68
CA ILE A 43 3.93 4.32 1.25
C ILE A 43 3.68 2.87 0.82
N GLU A 44 4.56 1.93 1.18
CA GLU A 44 4.40 0.49 0.91
C GLU A 44 3.08 -0.04 1.49
N HIS A 45 2.74 0.36 2.71
CA HIS A 45 1.49 -0.02 3.36
C HIS A 45 0.26 0.48 2.60
N ILE A 46 0.25 1.75 2.20
CA ILE A 46 -0.86 2.31 1.41
C ILE A 46 -0.93 1.63 0.03
N ALA A 47 0.23 1.37 -0.59
CA ALA A 47 0.33 0.68 -1.88
C ALA A 47 -0.26 -0.73 -1.82
N GLN A 48 0.04 -1.51 -0.79
CA GLN A 48 -0.54 -2.85 -0.66
C GLN A 48 -2.06 -2.81 -0.47
N LEU A 49 -2.61 -1.82 0.25
CA LEU A 49 -4.06 -1.68 0.41
C LEU A 49 -4.73 -1.44 -0.95
N TYR A 50 -4.15 -0.55 -1.75
CA TYR A 50 -4.67 -0.24 -3.08
C TYR A 50 -4.47 -1.42 -4.06
N ALA A 51 -3.29 -2.05 -4.05
CA ALA A 51 -2.97 -3.23 -4.85
C ALA A 51 -3.96 -4.38 -4.61
N ARG A 52 -4.37 -4.58 -3.36
CA ARG A 52 -5.32 -5.61 -2.92
C ARG A 52 -6.79 -5.22 -3.14
N GLY A 53 -7.07 -4.00 -3.57
CA GLY A 53 -8.43 -3.49 -3.78
C GLY A 53 -9.21 -3.25 -2.49
N LEU A 54 -8.51 -3.06 -1.36
CA LEU A 54 -9.14 -2.68 -0.09
C LEU A 54 -9.47 -1.19 -0.03
N VAL A 55 -8.76 -0.41 -0.85
CA VAL A 55 -9.01 1.02 -1.12
C VAL A 55 -8.92 1.24 -2.62
N ASP A 56 -9.42 2.38 -3.07
CA ASP A 56 -9.37 2.83 -4.46
C ASP A 56 -9.06 4.33 -4.55
N LYS A 57 -8.94 4.85 -5.78
CA LYS A 57 -8.64 6.26 -6.03
C LYS A 57 -9.71 7.26 -5.51
N TYR A 58 -10.88 6.78 -5.14
CA TYR A 58 -11.96 7.60 -4.57
C TYR A 58 -12.06 7.49 -3.06
N THR A 59 -11.26 6.61 -2.45
CA THR A 59 -11.20 6.44 -1.00
C THR A 59 -10.73 7.73 -0.35
N THR A 60 -11.50 8.19 0.64
CA THR A 60 -11.22 9.44 1.36
C THR A 60 -10.57 9.20 2.71
N PHE A 61 -10.67 8.00 3.28
CA PHE A 61 -10.20 7.70 4.64
C PHE A 61 -9.49 6.35 4.68
N ILE A 62 -8.36 6.29 5.39
CA ILE A 62 -7.68 5.03 5.74
C ILE A 62 -7.41 5.03 7.25
N GLU A 63 -7.74 3.93 7.92
CA GLU A 63 -7.44 3.76 9.34
C GLU A 63 -5.94 3.93 9.62
N GLY A 64 -5.62 4.71 10.65
CA GLY A 64 -4.26 5.14 10.99
C GLY A 64 -3.74 6.35 10.21
N TYR A 65 -4.31 6.67 9.05
CA TYR A 65 -3.94 7.88 8.29
C TYR A 65 -5.01 8.97 8.35
N GLY A 66 -6.26 8.66 8.67
CA GLY A 66 -7.33 9.66 8.69
C GLY A 66 -7.83 10.02 7.29
N ASP A 67 -8.34 11.25 7.11
CA ASP A 67 -8.73 11.76 5.79
C ASP A 67 -7.48 11.97 4.92
N LEU A 68 -7.45 11.30 3.77
CA LEU A 68 -6.30 11.29 2.87
C LEU A 68 -6.00 12.68 2.30
N ARG A 69 -7.02 13.52 2.09
CA ARG A 69 -6.81 14.89 1.59
C ARG A 69 -6.14 15.74 2.65
N GLU A 70 -6.51 15.57 3.91
CA GLU A 70 -5.89 16.30 5.04
C GLU A 70 -4.43 15.87 5.28
N MET A 71 -4.13 14.59 5.06
CA MET A 71 -2.78 14.03 5.10
C MET A 71 -1.97 14.23 3.82
N GLY A 72 -2.54 14.85 2.80
CA GLY A 72 -1.86 15.09 1.52
C GLY A 72 -1.48 13.80 0.79
N ILE A 73 -2.29 12.75 0.91
CA ILE A 73 -2.13 11.45 0.24
C ILE A 73 -3.11 11.38 -0.93
N SER A 74 -2.63 10.93 -2.10
CA SER A 74 -3.47 10.66 -3.27
C SER A 74 -3.04 9.36 -3.95
N LEU A 75 -4.03 8.55 -4.33
CA LEU A 75 -3.86 7.27 -5.01
C LEU A 75 -4.05 7.46 -6.52
N GLY A 76 -3.01 7.16 -7.29
CA GLY A 76 -2.98 7.31 -8.75
C GLY A 76 -3.38 6.04 -9.50
N SER A 77 -2.59 5.71 -10.51
CA SER A 77 -2.77 4.47 -11.29
C SER A 77 -2.41 3.23 -10.47
N LYS A 78 -3.03 2.12 -10.86
CA LYS A 78 -2.71 0.76 -10.44
C LYS A 78 -2.78 -0.14 -11.67
N GLU A 79 -1.67 -0.78 -12.01
CA GLU A 79 -1.55 -1.58 -13.22
C GLU A 79 -0.87 -2.91 -12.94
N VAL A 80 -1.37 -3.99 -13.55
CA VAL A 80 -0.70 -5.29 -13.55
C VAL A 80 0.37 -5.26 -14.64
N VAL A 81 1.63 -5.38 -14.24
CA VAL A 81 2.78 -5.30 -15.16
C VAL A 81 3.24 -6.68 -15.60
N SER A 82 3.10 -7.70 -14.74
CA SER A 82 3.31 -9.09 -15.14
C SER A 82 2.38 -10.06 -14.42
N MET A 83 2.05 -11.16 -15.11
CA MET A 83 1.26 -12.25 -14.57
C MET A 83 1.72 -13.57 -15.19
N GLU A 84 2.23 -14.48 -14.36
CA GLU A 84 2.90 -15.69 -14.83
C GLU A 84 2.48 -16.91 -14.00
N CYS A 85 2.08 -18.00 -14.66
CA CYS A 85 1.88 -19.28 -13.98
C CYS A 85 3.25 -19.85 -13.60
N LEU A 86 3.49 -19.99 -12.29
CA LEU A 86 4.72 -20.59 -11.80
C LEU A 86 4.72 -22.11 -12.07
N PRO A 87 5.87 -22.69 -12.44
CA PRO A 87 5.99 -24.13 -12.56
C PRO A 87 5.68 -24.80 -11.21
N ASN A 88 5.01 -25.95 -11.25
CA ASN A 88 4.74 -26.73 -10.05
C ASN A 88 6.08 -27.13 -9.41
N MET A 89 6.41 -26.56 -8.24
CA MET A 89 7.60 -26.92 -7.47
C MET A 89 7.41 -28.25 -6.71
N ASN A 90 6.83 -29.26 -7.36
CA ASN A 90 6.78 -30.62 -6.83
C ASN A 90 8.09 -31.31 -7.21
N GLY A 91 9.10 -31.15 -6.35
CA GLY A 91 10.21 -32.09 -6.21
C GLY A 91 9.85 -33.16 -5.20
#